data_AF-A0A512IVV3-F1
#
_entry.id   AF-A0A512IVV3-F1
#
_cell.length_a   1.000
_cell.length_b   1.000
_cell.length_c   1.000
_cell.angle_alpha   90.00
_cell.angle_beta   90.00
_cell.angle_gamma   90.00
#
_symmetry.space_group_name_H-M   'P 1'
#
loop_
_entity.id
_entity.type
_entity.pdbx_description
1 polymer ?
#
loop_
_entity_poly.entity_id
_entity_poly.type
_entity_poly.pdbx_seq_one_letter_code
_entity_poly.pdbx_strand_id
1 'polypeptide(L)' 'MTTRQRVTRKAETEEAVDTPGLRLAEHAIGLWQAAQDVGDPVVMEALRPLVVHIARSLARDVMNGVEDETAH' A
#
# COMPACT_ATOMS: atom_id res chain seq x y z
N MET A 1 19.78 -38.20 16.29
CA MET A 1 18.91 -37.34 17.11
C MET A 1 18.77 -36.01 16.41
N THR A 2 17.59 -35.71 15.87
CA THR A 2 17.35 -34.56 14.99
C THR A 2 16.61 -33.49 15.77
N THR A 3 17.31 -32.48 16.27
CA THR A 3 16.69 -31.38 17.02
C THR A 3 16.17 -30.34 16.04
N ARG A 4 14.90 -30.53 15.66
CA ARG A 4 14.06 -29.55 14.97
C ARG A 4 13.80 -28.36 15.90
N GLN A 5 13.98 -27.17 15.32
CA GLN A 5 12.92 -26.14 15.26
C GLN A 5 12.50 -25.52 16.60
N ARG A 6 13.02 -24.31 16.87
CA ARG A 6 12.26 -23.19 17.46
C ARG A 6 12.94 -21.89 17.05
N VAL A 7 12.87 -21.60 15.75
CA VAL A 7 12.93 -20.20 15.31
C VAL A 7 11.65 -19.61 15.86
N THR A 8 11.77 -18.87 16.96
CA THR A 8 10.75 -17.95 17.44
C THR A 8 10.56 -16.93 16.34
N ARG A 9 9.73 -17.30 15.36
CA ARG A 9 9.06 -16.40 14.45
C ARG A 9 8.12 -15.60 15.35
N LYS A 10 8.66 -14.57 16.02
CA LYS A 10 7.91 -13.39 16.42
C LYS A 10 7.43 -12.75 15.12
N ALA A 11 6.46 -13.39 14.48
CA ALA A 11 5.46 -12.69 13.71
C ALA A 11 4.49 -12.14 14.75
N GLU A 12 4.98 -11.17 15.52
CA GLU A 12 4.09 -10.21 16.16
C GLU A 12 3.36 -9.59 14.98
N THR A 13 2.10 -9.99 14.88
CA THR A 13 1.13 -9.52 13.91
C THR A 13 0.93 -8.05 14.25
N GLU A 14 1.77 -7.18 13.68
CA GLU A 14 1.52 -5.74 13.65
C GLU A 14 0.10 -5.59 13.12
N GLU A 15 -0.76 -5.04 13.96
CA GLU A 15 -2.10 -4.60 13.60
C GLU A 15 -1.99 -3.89 12.25
N ALA A 16 -2.60 -4.46 11.22
CA ALA A 16 -2.83 -3.73 10.00
C ALA A 16 -3.70 -2.53 10.40
N VAL A 17 -3.05 -1.39 10.64
CA VAL A 17 -3.73 -0.15 10.97
C VAL A 17 -4.59 0.15 9.75
N ASP A 18 -5.90 -0.10 9.89
CA ASP A 18 -6.92 0.13 8.86
C ASP A 18 -7.10 1.64 8.69
N THR A 19 -6.06 2.29 8.16
CA THR A 19 -6.04 3.71 7.90
C THR A 19 -6.88 3.96 6.66
N PRO A 20 -7.76 4.98 6.67
CA PRO A 20 -8.54 5.37 5.49
C PRO A 20 -7.68 5.58 4.23
N GLY A 21 -6.43 6.04 4.40
CA GLY A 21 -5.45 6.19 3.33
C GLY A 21 -5.03 4.85 2.70
N LEU A 22 -4.80 3.81 3.51
CA LEU A 22 -4.43 2.48 3.00
C LEU A 22 -5.56 1.86 2.16
N ARG A 23 -6.81 1.92 2.63
CA ARG A 23 -7.96 1.41 1.84
C ARG A 23 -8.15 2.17 0.53
N LEU A 24 -7.93 3.49 0.54
CA LEU A 24 -7.98 4.30 -0.68
C LEU A 24 -6.87 3.89 -1.66
N ALA A 25 -5.68 3.57 -1.16
CA ALA A 25 -4.58 3.05 -1.98
C ALA A 25 -4.95 1.73 -2.65
N GLU A 26 -5.48 0.77 -1.87
CA GLU A 26 -5.88 -0.54 -2.35
C GLU A 26 -6.96 -0.44 -3.43
N HIS A 27 -7.96 0.43 -3.24
CA HIS A 27 -8.99 0.68 -4.24
C HIS A 27 -8.43 1.33 -5.51
N ALA A 28 -7.50 2.28 -5.40
CA ALA A 28 -6.87 2.90 -6.56
C ALA A 28 -6.06 1.89 -7.37
N ILE A 29 -5.32 1.01 -6.69
CA ILE A 29 -4.56 -0.08 -7.32
C ILE A 29 -5.52 -1.05 -8.02
N GLY A 30 -6.60 -1.45 -7.36
CA GLY A 30 -7.61 -2.34 -7.95
C GLY A 30 -8.27 -1.75 -9.19
N LEU A 31 -8.61 -0.46 -9.17
CA LEU A 31 -9.16 0.25 -10.33
C LEU A 31 -8.18 0.30 -11.50
N TRP A 32 -6.89 0.55 -11.22
CA TRP A 32 -5.85 0.57 -12.25
C TRP A 32 -5.59 -0.82 -12.85
N GLN A 33 -5.64 -1.88 -12.04
CA GLN A 33 -5.53 -3.26 -12.51
C GLN A 33 -6.73 -3.63 -13.40
N ALA A 34 -7.95 -3.33 -12.96
CA ALA A 34 -9.15 -3.58 -13.75
C ALA A 34 -9.12 -2.83 -15.10
N ALA A 35 -8.63 -1.59 -15.12
CA ALA A 35 -8.48 -0.83 -16.35
C ALA A 35 -7.43 -1.43 -17.31
N GLN A 36 -6.32 -1.96 -16.77
CA GLN A 36 -5.33 -2.69 -17.56
C GLN A 36 -5.91 -4.00 -18.13
N ASP A 37 -6.69 -4.72 -17.34
CA ASP A 37 -7.32 -5.98 -17.77
C ASP A 37 -8.33 -5.75 -18.90
N VAL A 38 -9.06 -4.63 -18.87
CA VAL A 38 -9.94 -4.20 -19.97
C VAL A 38 -9.12 -3.79 -21.20
N GLY A 39 -7.93 -3.22 -21.01
CA GLY A 39 -7.03 -2.82 -22.08
C GLY A 39 -7.52 -1.60 -22.89
N ASP A 40 -8.49 -0.83 -22.37
CA ASP A 40 -8.99 0.37 -23.03
C ASP A 40 -8.08 1.58 -22.73
N PRO A 41 -7.39 2.13 -23.75
CA PRO A 41 -6.48 3.26 -23.56
C PRO A 41 -7.18 4.52 -23.07
N VAL A 42 -8.46 4.74 -23.41
CA VAL A 42 -9.24 5.91 -22.98
C VAL A 42 -9.51 5.84 -21.48
N VAL A 43 -9.86 4.66 -20.98
CA VAL A 43 -10.08 4.42 -19.55
C VAL A 43 -8.78 4.58 -18.77
N MET A 44 -7.67 4.06 -19.31
CA MET A 44 -6.34 4.20 -18.71
C MET A 44 -5.87 5.65 -18.64
N GLU A 45 -6.10 6.46 -19.68
CA GLU A 45 -5.79 7.90 -19.67
C GLU A 45 -6.66 8.66 -18.67
N ALA A 46 -7.96 8.34 -18.59
CA ALA A 46 -8.88 8.96 -17.64
C ALA A 46 -8.53 8.65 -16.18
N LEU A 47 -8.05 7.44 -15.88
CA LEU A 47 -7.70 7.02 -14.51
C LEU A 47 -6.31 7.46 -14.06
N ARG A 48 -5.37 7.65 -15.00
CA ARG A 48 -3.98 8.07 -14.72
C ARG A 48 -3.86 9.24 -13.72
N PRO A 49 -4.57 10.38 -13.87
CA PRO A 49 -4.42 11.50 -12.92
C PRO A 49 -4.83 11.14 -11.50
N LEU A 50 -5.84 10.28 -11.34
CA LEU A 50 -6.38 9.85 -10.04
C LEU A 50 -5.37 8.94 -9.31
N VAL A 51 -4.81 7.97 -10.03
CA VAL A 51 -3.76 7.06 -9.51
C VAL A 51 -2.52 7.85 -9.09
N VAL A 52 -2.07 8.79 -9.92
CA VAL A 52 -0.90 9.64 -9.61
C VAL A 52 -1.13 10.50 -8.37
N HIS A 53 -2.33 11.07 -8.23
CA HIS A 53 -2.67 11.90 -7.07
C HIS A 53 -2.66 11.09 -5.77
N ILE A 54 -3.27 9.90 -5.79
CA ILE A 54 -3.32 9.00 -4.63
C ILE A 54 -1.91 8.51 -4.26
N ALA A 55 -1.12 8.07 -5.24
CA ALA A 55 0.26 7.64 -5.03
C ALA A 55 1.12 8.75 -4.39
N ARG A 56 0.96 10.00 -4.85
CA ARG A 56 1.68 11.14 -4.28
C ARG A 56 1.25 11.45 -2.84
N SER A 57 -0.04 11.37 -2.56
CA SER A 57 -0.57 11.62 -1.21
C SER A 57 -0.05 10.57 -0.23
N LEU A 58 -0.06 9.30 -0.62
CA LEU A 58 0.51 8.21 0.17
C LEU A 58 2.02 8.37 0.38
N ALA A 59 2.77 8.71 -0.67
CA ALA A 59 4.20 8.95 -0.54
C ALA A 59 4.49 10.06 0.48
N ARG A 60 3.67 11.12 0.49
CA ARG A 60 3.76 12.21 1.46
C ARG A 60 3.42 11.73 2.87
N ASP A 61 2.37 10.95 3.04
CA ASP A 61 1.98 10.42 4.35
C ASP A 61 3.04 9.48 4.93
N VAL A 62 3.66 8.64 4.10
CA VAL A 62 4.79 7.79 4.49
C VAL A 62 6.00 8.64 4.89
N MET A 63 6.37 9.65 4.10
CA MET A 63 7.50 10.53 4.44
C MET A 63 7.27 11.29 5.75
N ASN A 64 6.06 11.83 5.95
CA ASN A 64 5.74 12.58 7.16
C ASN A 64 5.61 11.67 8.39
N GLY A 65 5.11 10.43 8.23
CA GLY A 65 5.02 9.47 9.33
C GLY A 65 6.38 8.98 9.82
N VAL A 66 7.35 8.84 8.91
CA VAL A 66 8.74 8.46 9.24
C VAL A 66 9.48 9.58 9.98
N GLU A 67 9.16 10.85 9.71
CA GLU A 67 9.74 11.99 10.44
C GLU A 67 9.27 12.07 11.90
N ASP A 68 8.05 11.65 12.21
CA ASP A 68 7.49 11.68 13.58
C ASP A 68 8.07 10.54 14.45
N GLU A 69 8.26 9.34 13.88
CA GLU A 69 8.87 8.20 14.58
C GLU A 69 10.39 8.34 14.84
N THR A 70 11.09 9.18 14.08
CA THR A 70 12.53 9.42 14.27
C THR A 70 12.85 10.59 15.20
N ALA A 71 11.83 11.29 15.71
CA ALA A 71 11.94 12.43 16.63
C ALA A 71 11.85 12.05 18.13
N HIS A 72 11.95 10.77 18.49
CA HIS A 72 11.97 10.28 19.88
C HIS A 72 13.32 9.67 20.28
#